data_AF-G0P2V6-F1
#
_entry.id   AF-G0P2V6-F1
#
_cell.length_a   1.000
_cell.length_b   1.000
_cell.length_c   1.000
_cell.angle_alpha   90.00
_cell.angle_beta   90.00
_cell.angle_gamma   90.00
#
_symmetry.space_group_name_H-M   'P 1'
#
loop_
_entity.id
_entity.type
_entity.pdbx_description
1 polymer ?
#
loop_
_entity_poly.entity_id
_entity_poly.type
_entity_poly.pdbx_seq_one_letter_code
_entity_poly.pdbx_strand_id
1 'polypeptide(L)'
;MTKNFFSGTSLRLKDGSMVDAGDHLKGKIVVLYFSASWCGPCRQFTPIMKELYQQIAETNQPIEVILLSRDYMRFQLDEYYEKQGCSWGVVPLRDPIIEKCLEKYDVKALPSCRVVDEFGNLLDANARHHVESLFTKHHAKSQTNSIRFSEFCCCSTNLCNDVNHKRVYDKYGLQITFADNVFTDASSSRSNIVSLTLLICIISYYMVSVF
;
A
#
# COMPACT_ATOMS: atom_id res chain seq x y z
N MET A 1 -6.57 -29.24 -17.15
CA MET A 1 -6.74 -28.33 -15.99
C MET A 1 -5.43 -27.58 -15.83
N THR A 2 -5.44 -26.27 -16.05
CA THR A 2 -4.24 -25.44 -15.90
C THR A 2 -3.89 -25.42 -14.42
N LYS A 3 -2.75 -26.00 -14.05
CA LYS A 3 -2.29 -26.06 -12.67
C LYS A 3 -2.02 -24.62 -12.20
N ASN A 4 -2.73 -24.16 -11.18
CA ASN A 4 -2.51 -22.84 -10.60
C ASN A 4 -1.05 -22.75 -10.10
N PHE A 5 -0.38 -21.65 -10.41
CA PHE A 5 1.06 -21.46 -10.18
C PHE A 5 1.45 -21.58 -8.70
N PHE A 6 0.54 -21.24 -7.80
CA PHE A 6 0.73 -21.30 -6.34
C PHE A 6 0.23 -22.61 -5.70
N SER A 7 -0.41 -23.51 -6.46
CA SER A 7 -0.89 -24.79 -5.91
C SER A 7 0.23 -25.68 -5.42
N GLY A 8 0.08 -26.21 -4.21
CA GLY A 8 1.05 -27.05 -3.52
C GLY A 8 2.07 -26.26 -2.69
N THR A 9 2.04 -24.93 -2.74
CA THR A 9 2.88 -24.09 -1.89
C THR A 9 2.20 -23.93 -0.53
N SER A 10 2.95 -24.14 0.54
CA SER A 10 2.46 -23.85 1.89
C SER A 10 2.52 -22.35 2.15
N LEU A 11 1.43 -21.77 2.65
CA LEU A 11 1.35 -20.37 3.06
C LEU A 11 1.01 -20.30 4.56
N ARG A 12 1.82 -19.59 5.34
CA ARG A 12 1.55 -19.34 6.75
C ARG A 12 0.72 -18.06 6.90
N LEU A 13 -0.44 -18.16 7.52
CA LEU A 13 -1.30 -17.01 7.81
C LEU A 13 -0.93 -16.35 9.16
N LYS A 14 -1.55 -15.21 9.45
CA LYS A 14 -1.30 -14.42 10.67
C LYS A 14 -1.56 -15.20 11.96
N ASP A 15 -2.56 -16.08 11.96
CA ASP A 15 -2.92 -16.93 13.11
C ASP A 15 -1.97 -18.13 13.30
N GLY A 16 -0.96 -18.27 12.42
CA GLY A 16 0.00 -19.37 12.43
C GLY A 16 -0.48 -20.62 11.68
N SER A 17 -1.70 -20.63 11.15
CA SER A 17 -2.20 -21.73 10.33
C SER A 17 -1.42 -21.83 9.02
N MET A 18 -1.30 -23.07 8.52
CA MET A 18 -0.69 -23.38 7.24
C MET A 18 -1.78 -23.80 6.26
N VAL A 19 -1.85 -23.13 5.13
CA VAL A 19 -2.84 -23.39 4.07
C VAL A 19 -2.15 -23.61 2.72
N ASP A 20 -2.85 -24.20 1.76
CA ASP A 20 -2.40 -24.21 0.37
C ASP A 20 -2.56 -22.81 -0.22
N ALA A 21 -1.48 -22.29 -0.81
CA ALA A 21 -1.48 -20.95 -1.39
C ALA A 21 -2.39 -20.86 -2.61
N GLY A 22 -2.47 -21.89 -3.45
CA GLY A 22 -3.34 -21.91 -4.62
C GLY A 22 -4.82 -21.84 -4.24
N ASP A 23 -5.22 -22.58 -3.21
CA ASP A 23 -6.59 -22.55 -2.71
C ASP A 23 -6.91 -21.22 -2.00
N HIS A 24 -6.00 -20.70 -1.16
CA HIS A 24 -6.20 -19.45 -0.42
C HIS A 24 -6.26 -18.21 -1.31
N LEU A 25 -5.54 -18.22 -2.44
CA LEU A 25 -5.44 -17.09 -3.37
C LEU A 25 -6.47 -17.13 -4.50
N LYS A 26 -7.32 -18.16 -4.55
CA LYS A 26 -8.34 -18.32 -5.57
C LYS A 26 -9.33 -17.14 -5.59
N GLY A 27 -9.56 -16.59 -6.77
CA GLY A 27 -10.41 -15.43 -7.01
C GLY A 27 -9.86 -14.11 -6.45
N LYS A 28 -8.60 -14.09 -6.01
CA LYS A 28 -7.96 -12.89 -5.44
C LYS A 28 -6.92 -12.30 -6.37
N ILE A 29 -6.76 -10.99 -6.28
CA ILE A 29 -5.57 -10.29 -6.77
C ILE A 29 -4.49 -10.41 -5.70
N VAL A 30 -3.29 -10.76 -6.11
CA VAL A 30 -2.20 -11.09 -5.18
C VAL A 30 -1.08 -10.07 -5.33
N VAL A 31 -0.71 -9.43 -4.22
CA VAL A 31 0.48 -8.60 -4.14
C VAL A 31 1.63 -9.43 -3.58
N LEU A 32 2.57 -9.78 -4.44
CA LEU A 32 3.81 -10.44 -4.07
C LEU A 32 4.77 -9.39 -3.49
N TYR A 33 4.99 -9.44 -2.18
CA TYR A 33 5.89 -8.53 -1.48
C TYR A 33 7.22 -9.23 -1.16
N PHE A 34 8.29 -8.78 -1.79
CA PHE A 34 9.64 -9.29 -1.59
C PHE A 34 10.40 -8.42 -0.60
N SER A 35 10.88 -9.03 0.49
CA SER A 35 11.53 -8.32 1.58
C SER A 35 12.55 -9.19 2.33
N ALA A 36 13.33 -8.57 3.21
CA ALA A 36 14.19 -9.28 4.17
C ALA A 36 14.46 -8.41 5.40
N SER A 37 14.69 -9.05 6.56
CA SER A 37 14.99 -8.37 7.82
C SER A 37 16.28 -7.54 7.77
N TRP A 38 17.30 -8.05 7.07
CA TRP A 38 18.61 -7.42 6.93
C TRP A 38 18.60 -6.19 6.01
N CYS A 39 17.56 -6.05 5.18
CA CYS A 39 17.41 -4.96 4.22
C CYS A 39 16.89 -3.68 4.90
N GLY A 40 17.74 -2.65 4.97
CA GLY A 40 17.41 -1.35 5.57
C GLY A 40 16.17 -0.68 4.96
N PRO A 41 16.13 -0.45 3.62
CA PRO A 41 14.97 0.14 2.95
C PRO A 41 13.68 -0.67 3.15
N CYS A 42 13.79 -2.00 3.28
CA CYS A 42 12.64 -2.87 3.51
C CYS A 42 11.97 -2.58 4.86
N ARG A 43 12.76 -2.34 5.92
CA ARG A 43 12.22 -1.96 7.24
C ARG A 43 11.50 -0.61 7.23
N GLN A 44 11.84 0.28 6.30
CA GLN A 44 11.14 1.57 6.11
C GLN A 44 9.87 1.42 5.27
N PHE A 45 9.88 0.52 4.29
CA PHE A 45 8.73 0.29 3.41
C PHE A 45 7.64 -0.59 4.05
N THR A 46 7.99 -1.47 4.99
CA THR A 46 7.03 -2.41 5.59
C THR A 46 5.89 -1.72 6.36
N PRO A 47 6.14 -0.68 7.17
CA PRO A 47 5.07 0.09 7.80
C PRO A 47 4.11 0.73 6.78
N ILE A 48 4.64 1.19 5.64
CA ILE A 48 3.85 1.76 4.54
C ILE A 48 2.92 0.68 3.96
N MET A 49 3.48 -0.49 3.67
CA MET A 49 2.71 -1.63 3.15
C MET A 49 1.63 -2.09 4.13
N LYS A 50 1.91 -2.02 5.44
CA LYS A 50 0.95 -2.34 6.51
C LYS A 50 -0.25 -1.40 6.53
N GLU A 51 -0.02 -0.10 6.45
CA GLU A 51 -1.10 0.89 6.38
C GLU A 51 -1.99 0.63 5.15
N LEU A 52 -1.37 0.40 3.99
CA LEU A 52 -2.11 0.07 2.77
C LEU A 52 -2.94 -1.21 2.92
N TYR A 53 -2.36 -2.26 3.50
CA TYR A 53 -3.06 -3.53 3.66
C TYR A 53 -4.27 -3.41 4.61
N GLN A 54 -4.16 -2.59 5.66
CA GLN A 54 -5.29 -2.29 6.54
C GLN A 54 -6.41 -1.56 5.80
N GLN A 55 -6.06 -0.57 4.97
CA GLN A 55 -7.03 0.13 4.14
C GLN A 55 -7.72 -0.80 3.13
N ILE A 56 -6.96 -1.69 2.50
CA ILE A 56 -7.51 -2.69 1.58
C ILE A 56 -8.53 -3.58 2.31
N ALA A 57 -8.22 -4.03 3.53
CA ALA A 57 -9.11 -4.87 4.32
C ALA A 57 -10.46 -4.19 4.63
N GLU A 58 -10.51 -2.86 4.72
CA GLU A 58 -11.75 -2.09 4.91
C GLU A 58 -12.63 -2.02 3.65
N THR A 59 -12.06 -2.22 2.45
CA THR A 59 -12.79 -2.12 1.18
C THR A 59 -13.55 -3.38 0.78
N ASN A 60 -13.35 -4.49 1.50
CA ASN A 60 -13.92 -5.81 1.20
C ASN A 60 -13.59 -6.32 -0.22
N GLN A 61 -12.51 -5.82 -0.83
CA GLN A 61 -12.03 -6.32 -2.13
C GLN A 61 -11.22 -7.61 -1.97
N PRO A 62 -11.26 -8.52 -2.96
CA PRO A 62 -10.52 -9.77 -2.92
C PRO A 62 -9.05 -9.55 -3.26
N ILE A 63 -8.33 -8.79 -2.42
CA ILE A 63 -6.90 -8.52 -2.57
C ILE A 63 -6.16 -9.15 -1.38
N GLU A 64 -5.10 -9.90 -1.67
CA GLU A 64 -4.24 -10.53 -0.66
C GLU A 64 -2.80 -10.09 -0.85
N VAL A 65 -2.06 -9.96 0.24
CA VAL A 65 -0.61 -9.72 0.20
C VAL A 65 0.08 -11.00 0.63
N ILE A 66 1.15 -11.40 -0.07
CA ILE A 66 2.00 -12.50 0.38
C ILE A 66 3.45 -12.05 0.48
N LEU A 67 4.07 -12.33 1.62
CA LEU A 67 5.47 -12.05 1.88
C LEU A 67 6.34 -13.20 1.36
N LEU A 68 7.26 -12.87 0.47
CA LEU A 68 8.35 -13.73 0.01
C LEU A 68 9.66 -13.21 0.59
N SER A 69 10.13 -13.86 1.66
CA SER A 69 11.32 -13.42 2.38
C SER A 69 12.62 -13.90 1.72
N ARG A 70 13.64 -13.03 1.70
CA ARG A 70 15.05 -13.36 1.39
C ARG A 70 15.93 -13.42 2.65
N ASP A 71 15.34 -13.67 3.81
CA ASP A 71 16.09 -13.93 5.03
C ASP A 71 16.91 -15.22 4.91
N TYR A 72 18.03 -15.31 5.62
CA TYR A 72 18.87 -16.50 5.55
C TYR A 72 18.39 -17.60 6.49
N MET A 73 17.77 -17.20 7.60
CA MET A 73 17.32 -18.08 8.67
C MET A 73 15.88 -17.77 9.09
N ARG A 74 15.13 -18.80 9.47
CA ARG A 74 13.72 -18.70 9.84
C ARG A 74 13.47 -17.74 11.00
N PHE A 75 14.33 -17.74 12.01
CA PHE A 75 14.16 -16.84 13.16
C PHE A 75 14.22 -15.36 12.76
N GLN A 76 15.02 -15.01 11.74
CA GLN A 76 15.13 -13.63 11.26
C GLN A 76 13.82 -13.19 10.60
N LEU A 77 13.22 -14.08 9.80
CA LEU A 77 11.91 -13.86 9.20
C LEU A 77 10.83 -13.71 10.28
N ASP A 78 10.78 -14.63 11.24
CA ASP A 78 9.77 -14.64 12.29
C ASP A 78 9.87 -13.37 13.15
N GLU A 79 11.07 -13.01 13.60
CA GLU A 79 11.32 -11.79 14.36
C GLU A 79 10.97 -10.53 13.57
N TYR A 80 11.32 -10.47 12.28
CA TYR A 80 10.97 -9.33 11.42
C TYR A 80 9.47 -9.22 11.20
N TYR A 81 8.79 -10.34 10.94
CA TYR A 81 7.35 -10.39 10.73
C TYR A 81 6.58 -9.93 11.98
N GLU A 82 7.02 -10.37 13.16
CA GLU A 82 6.44 -9.97 14.45
C GLU A 82 6.74 -8.51 14.78
N LYS A 83 8.00 -8.07 14.69
CA LYS A 83 8.41 -6.68 15.01
C LYS A 83 7.72 -5.64 14.15
N GLN A 84 7.51 -5.95 12.87
CA GLN A 84 6.77 -5.06 11.95
C GLN A 84 5.24 -5.16 12.16
N GLY A 85 4.78 -6.18 12.89
CA GLY A 85 3.36 -6.45 13.11
C GLY A 85 2.63 -6.74 11.80
N CYS A 86 3.23 -7.57 10.95
CA CYS A 86 2.65 -7.99 9.67
C CYS A 86 1.39 -8.83 9.91
N SER A 87 0.42 -8.74 9.00
CA SER A 87 -0.87 -9.43 9.10
C SER A 87 -1.27 -10.20 7.84
N TRP A 88 -0.38 -10.26 6.86
CA TRP A 88 -0.58 -10.91 5.56
C TRP A 88 0.11 -12.27 5.50
N GLY A 89 -0.27 -13.12 4.55
CA GLY A 89 0.34 -14.44 4.41
C GLY A 89 1.86 -14.37 4.19
N VAL A 90 2.60 -15.35 4.69
CA VAL A 90 4.05 -15.47 4.47
C VAL A 90 4.39 -16.86 3.97
N VAL A 91 5.16 -16.91 2.89
CA VAL A 91 5.69 -18.18 2.37
C VAL A 91 6.84 -18.64 3.28
N PRO A 92 6.85 -19.90 3.74
CA PRO A 92 7.94 -20.45 4.51
C PRO A 92 9.29 -20.29 3.81
N LEU A 93 10.33 -20.03 4.61
CA LEU A 93 11.65 -19.79 4.07
C LEU A 93 12.15 -21.00 3.27
N ARG A 94 12.83 -20.74 2.15
CA ARG A 94 13.37 -21.73 1.21
C ARG A 94 12.31 -22.55 0.46
N ASP A 95 11.04 -22.17 0.50
CA ASP A 95 10.05 -22.73 -0.42
C ASP A 95 10.47 -22.42 -1.88
N PRO A 96 10.49 -23.42 -2.79
CA PRO A 96 10.90 -23.22 -4.17
C PRO A 96 10.11 -22.14 -4.93
N ILE A 97 8.88 -21.82 -4.49
CA ILE A 97 8.08 -20.76 -5.11
C ILE A 97 8.76 -19.39 -5.00
N ILE A 98 9.57 -19.15 -3.96
CA ILE A 98 10.25 -17.87 -3.75
C ILE A 98 11.20 -17.60 -4.90
N GLU A 99 12.09 -18.55 -5.20
CA GLU A 99 13.05 -18.42 -6.31
C GLU A 99 12.35 -18.40 -7.67
N LYS A 100 11.31 -19.23 -7.86
CA LYS A 100 10.48 -19.17 -9.08
C LYS A 100 9.84 -17.81 -9.30
N CYS A 101 9.34 -17.16 -8.25
CA CYS A 101 8.76 -15.82 -8.32
C CYS A 101 9.83 -14.76 -8.64
N LEU A 102 11.01 -14.84 -8.02
CA LEU A 102 12.10 -13.91 -8.29
C LEU A 102 12.53 -13.97 -9.76
N GLU A 103 12.68 -15.17 -10.30
CA GLU A 103 13.03 -15.41 -11.70
C GLU A 103 11.90 -14.96 -12.64
N LYS A 104 10.68 -15.45 -12.41
CA LYS A 104 9.52 -15.19 -13.29
C LYS A 104 9.20 -13.70 -13.41
N TYR A 105 9.35 -12.93 -12.33
CA TYR A 105 8.99 -11.51 -12.29
C TYR A 105 10.21 -10.56 -12.31
N ASP A 106 11.38 -11.07 -12.67
CA ASP A 106 12.65 -10.34 -12.81
C ASP A 106 12.94 -9.44 -11.58
N VAL A 107 12.84 -10.00 -10.39
CA VAL A 107 13.04 -9.26 -9.12
C VAL A 107 14.53 -9.27 -8.76
N LYS A 108 15.19 -8.15 -9.07
CA LYS A 108 16.65 -7.97 -8.85
C LYS A 108 17.01 -7.32 -7.51
N ALA A 109 16.10 -6.58 -6.90
CA ALA A 109 16.37 -5.77 -5.72
C ALA A 109 15.22 -5.76 -4.73
N LEU A 110 15.53 -5.46 -3.46
CA LEU A 110 14.57 -5.36 -2.36
C LEU A 110 14.49 -3.92 -1.82
N PRO A 111 13.34 -3.50 -1.25
CA PRO A 111 12.06 -4.19 -1.35
C PRO A 111 11.50 -4.13 -2.78
N SER A 112 10.69 -5.11 -3.17
CA SER A 112 9.99 -5.12 -4.45
C SER A 112 8.57 -5.61 -4.27
N CYS A 113 7.66 -5.14 -5.12
CA CYS A 113 6.28 -5.63 -5.18
C CYS A 113 5.91 -5.98 -6.62
N ARG A 114 5.10 -7.03 -6.79
CA ARG A 114 4.44 -7.39 -8.05
C ARG A 114 2.96 -7.63 -7.77
N VAL A 115 2.08 -7.12 -8.63
CA VAL A 115 0.66 -7.52 -8.59
C VAL A 115 0.44 -8.59 -9.64
N VAL A 116 -0.17 -9.69 -9.23
CA VAL A 116 -0.50 -10.82 -10.10
C VAL A 116 -1.96 -11.24 -9.89
N ASP A 117 -2.50 -11.96 -10.86
CA ASP A 117 -3.80 -12.63 -10.69
C ASP A 117 -3.65 -13.94 -9.89
N GLU A 118 -4.77 -14.62 -9.64
CA GLU A 118 -4.81 -15.90 -8.92
C GLU A 118 -3.98 -17.01 -9.57
N PHE A 119 -3.69 -16.91 -10.88
CA PHE A 119 -2.90 -17.87 -11.64
C PHE A 119 -1.41 -17.50 -11.71
N GLY A 120 -1.03 -16.35 -11.14
CA GLY A 120 0.32 -15.81 -11.18
C GLY A 120 0.68 -15.15 -12.52
N ASN A 121 -0.29 -14.63 -13.27
CA ASN A 121 0.00 -13.75 -14.40
C ASN A 121 0.26 -12.34 -13.90
N LEU A 122 1.27 -11.68 -14.46
CA LEU A 122 1.68 -10.35 -14.02
C LEU A 122 0.67 -9.29 -14.48
N LEU A 123 0.14 -8.53 -13.52
CA LEU A 123 -0.75 -7.39 -13.76
C LEU A 123 -0.02 -6.06 -13.61
N ASP A 124 0.88 -5.94 -12.62
CA ASP A 124 1.67 -4.73 -12.39
C ASP A 124 3.07 -5.04 -11.85
N ALA A 125 4.09 -4.62 -12.60
CA ALA A 125 5.50 -4.74 -12.24
C ALA A 125 6.00 -3.62 -11.32
N ASN A 126 5.34 -2.46 -11.32
CA ASN A 126 5.77 -1.22 -10.66
C ASN A 126 5.01 -0.95 -9.36
N ALA A 127 4.32 -1.96 -8.84
CA ALA A 127 3.48 -1.89 -7.65
C ALA A 127 4.14 -1.18 -6.46
N ARG A 128 5.44 -1.41 -6.23
CA ARG A 128 6.18 -0.74 -5.14
C ARG A 128 6.12 0.80 -5.26
N HIS A 129 6.36 1.34 -6.45
CA HIS A 129 6.32 2.79 -6.69
C HIS A 129 4.91 3.34 -6.52
N HIS A 130 3.89 2.58 -6.92
CA HIS A 130 2.50 2.95 -6.68
C HIS A 130 2.20 3.05 -5.17
N VAL A 131 2.64 2.07 -4.38
CA VAL A 131 2.49 2.08 -2.92
C VAL A 131 3.19 3.30 -2.29
N GLU A 132 4.44 3.57 -2.68
CA GLU A 132 5.19 4.74 -2.17
C GLU A 132 4.51 6.06 -2.55
N SER A 133 4.09 6.21 -3.82
CA SER A 133 3.41 7.41 -4.30
C SER A 133 2.11 7.68 -3.57
N LEU A 134 1.33 6.62 -3.31
CA LEU A 134 0.09 6.72 -2.54
C LEU A 134 0.35 7.15 -1.10
N PHE A 135 1.33 6.54 -0.45
CA PHE A 135 1.70 6.89 0.92
C PHE A 135 2.13 8.35 1.04
N THR A 136 3.02 8.82 0.15
CA THR A 136 3.45 10.23 0.14
C THR A 136 2.27 11.18 -0.10
N LYS A 137 1.35 10.85 -1.01
CA LYS A 137 0.15 11.68 -1.27
C LYS A 137 -0.81 11.69 -0.08
N HIS A 138 -1.03 10.54 0.56
CA HIS A 138 -1.89 10.41 1.73
C HIS A 138 -1.36 11.24 2.90
N HIS A 139 -0.06 11.12 3.20
CA HIS A 139 0.57 11.82 4.31
C HIS A 139 0.88 13.30 4.02
N ALA A 140 1.10 13.68 2.76
CA ALA A 140 1.16 15.10 2.39
C ALA A 140 -0.19 15.79 2.63
N LYS A 141 -1.31 15.11 2.38
CA LYS A 141 -2.66 15.62 2.64
C LYS A 141 -3.01 15.65 4.13
N SER A 142 -2.54 14.68 4.92
CA SER A 142 -2.77 14.66 6.37
C SER A 142 -1.99 15.76 7.10
N GLN A 143 -0.79 16.10 6.64
CA GLN A 143 0.01 17.21 7.20
C GLN A 143 -0.50 18.60 6.79
N THR A 144 -1.07 18.76 5.59
CA THR A 144 -1.75 20.03 5.21
C THR A 144 -3.03 20.28 6.01
N ASN A 145 -3.67 19.23 6.54
CA ASN A 145 -4.79 19.35 7.48
C ASN A 145 -4.35 19.66 8.92
N SER A 146 -3.03 19.67 9.20
CA SER A 146 -2.45 20.07 10.48
C SER A 146 -1.44 21.20 10.30
N ILE A 147 -1.82 22.29 9.63
CA ILE A 147 -1.05 23.54 9.79
C ILE A 147 -1.25 23.98 11.24
N ARG A 148 -0.20 23.88 12.06
CA ARG A 148 -0.17 24.50 13.39
C ARG A 148 -0.30 26.02 13.19
N PHE A 149 -1.43 26.56 13.60
CA PHE A 149 -1.72 28.00 13.60
C PHE A 149 -0.70 28.87 14.36
N SER A 150 0.26 28.26 15.07
CA SER A 150 1.30 28.97 15.82
C SER A 150 2.30 29.74 14.95
N GLU A 151 2.38 29.49 13.65
CA GLU A 151 3.21 30.31 12.73
C GLU A 151 2.44 31.46 12.05
N PHE A 152 1.12 31.53 12.24
CA PHE A 152 0.33 32.72 11.90
C PHE A 152 0.03 33.52 13.17
N CYS A 153 1.09 33.92 13.88
CA CYS A 153 0.99 34.96 14.88
C CYS A 153 0.74 36.30 14.15
N CYS A 154 -0.55 36.63 13.97
CA CYS A 154 -0.99 37.93 13.55
C CYS A 154 -0.80 38.90 14.73
N CYS A 155 0.43 39.33 14.97
CA CYS A 155 0.74 40.36 15.95
C CYS A 155 1.47 41.49 15.23
N SER A 156 0.70 42.39 14.62
CA SER A 156 1.00 43.84 14.46
C SER A 156 0.27 44.53 13.30
N THR A 157 -0.47 43.81 12.44
CA THR A 157 -1.22 44.46 11.35
C THR A 157 -2.64 43.92 11.31
N ASN A 158 -3.63 44.79 11.54
CA ASN A 158 -5.08 44.50 11.52
C ASN A 158 -5.58 44.13 10.10
N LEU A 159 -5.00 43.10 9.49
CA LEU A 159 -5.25 42.67 8.11
C LEU A 159 -5.84 41.26 8.03
N CYS A 160 -6.62 40.84 9.03
CA CYS A 160 -7.31 39.55 9.01
C CYS A 160 -8.51 39.47 8.05
N ASN A 161 -8.79 40.51 7.25
CA ASN A 161 -9.94 40.52 6.35
C ASN A 161 -9.65 40.86 4.89
N ASP A 162 -8.39 41.02 4.46
CA ASP A 162 -8.14 41.49 3.10
C ASP A 162 -7.26 40.55 2.26
N VAL A 163 -7.92 40.03 1.23
CA VAL A 163 -7.39 39.55 -0.05
C VAL A 163 -6.13 38.69 -0.01
N ASN A 164 -6.31 37.37 -0.17
CA ASN A 164 -5.72 36.62 -1.29
C ASN A 164 -6.11 35.12 -1.24
N HIS A 165 -7.41 34.82 -1.26
CA HIS A 165 -7.90 33.45 -1.51
C HIS A 165 -7.35 32.87 -2.82
N LYS A 166 -7.05 33.72 -3.80
CA LYS A 166 -6.56 33.29 -5.12
C LYS A 166 -5.11 32.78 -5.09
N ARG A 167 -4.22 33.36 -4.27
CA ARG A 167 -2.82 32.88 -4.18
C ARG A 167 -2.67 31.52 -3.52
N VAL A 168 -3.55 31.18 -2.57
CA VAL A 168 -3.55 29.87 -1.91
C VAL A 168 -4.17 28.81 -2.82
N TYR A 169 -5.26 29.15 -3.53
CA TYR A 169 -5.89 28.29 -4.54
C TYR A 169 -4.93 28.00 -5.70
N ASP A 170 -4.29 29.01 -6.28
CA ASP A 170 -3.42 28.83 -7.46
C ASP A 170 -2.12 28.08 -7.13
N LYS A 171 -1.66 28.11 -5.87
CA LYS A 171 -0.43 27.41 -5.44
C LYS A 171 -0.68 25.97 -4.98
N TYR A 172 -1.87 25.67 -4.43
CA TYR A 172 -2.14 24.38 -3.76
C TYR A 172 -3.47 23.71 -4.14
N GLY A 173 -4.33 24.34 -4.95
CA GLY A 173 -5.58 23.78 -5.45
C GLY A 173 -6.69 23.62 -4.39
N LEU A 174 -6.69 24.43 -3.33
CA LEU A 174 -7.59 24.27 -2.17
C LEU A 174 -8.76 25.25 -2.18
N GLN A 175 -10.00 24.74 -2.23
CA GLN A 175 -11.21 25.53 -2.00
C GLN A 175 -11.55 25.53 -0.51
N ILE A 176 -11.52 26.70 0.13
CA ILE A 176 -11.68 26.84 1.58
C ILE A 176 -13.03 27.48 1.88
N THR A 177 -13.88 26.82 2.68
CA THR A 177 -15.15 27.36 3.19
C THR A 177 -15.08 27.62 4.70
N PHE A 178 -15.61 28.76 5.13
CA PHE A 178 -15.69 29.17 6.53
C PHE A 178 -17.00 28.65 7.15
N ALA A 179 -16.91 27.73 8.11
CA ALA A 179 -17.99 27.44 9.06
C ALA A 179 -17.40 27.15 10.44
N ASP A 180 -18.05 27.64 11.50
CA ASP A 180 -17.75 27.33 12.90
C ASP A 180 -16.30 27.57 13.37
N ASN A 181 -15.66 28.65 12.91
CA ASN A 181 -14.26 29.00 13.26
C ASN A 181 -13.24 27.87 12.98
N VAL A 182 -13.61 26.89 12.15
CA VAL A 182 -12.76 25.79 11.73
C VAL A 182 -12.74 25.79 10.21
N PHE A 183 -11.55 25.95 9.63
CA PHE A 183 -11.37 25.72 8.21
C PHE A 183 -11.51 24.22 7.94
N THR A 184 -12.62 23.83 7.33
CA THR A 184 -12.86 22.45 6.91
C THR A 184 -12.68 22.36 5.39
N ASP A 185 -11.82 21.45 4.96
CA ASP A 185 -11.72 21.04 3.57
C ASP A 185 -13.01 20.29 3.19
N ALA A 186 -13.86 20.93 2.38
CA ALA A 186 -15.10 20.36 1.85
C ALA A 186 -14.84 19.13 0.94
N SER A 187 -13.59 18.85 0.57
CA SER A 187 -13.19 17.69 -0.22
C SER A 187 -12.86 16.45 0.61
N SER A 188 -12.68 16.57 1.94
CA SER A 188 -12.13 15.50 2.79
C SER A 188 -12.99 14.22 2.89
N SER A 189 -14.30 14.28 2.62
CA SER A 189 -15.15 13.08 2.57
C SER A 189 -15.20 12.41 1.19
N ARG A 190 -14.89 13.13 0.10
CA ARG A 190 -14.93 12.59 -1.28
C ARG A 190 -13.54 12.26 -1.82
N SER A 191 -12.50 12.99 -1.43
CA SER A 191 -11.15 12.87 -2.00
C SER A 191 -10.38 11.62 -1.55
N ASN A 192 -10.64 11.12 -0.33
CA ASN A 192 -10.05 9.87 0.15
C ASN A 192 -10.63 8.65 -0.58
N ILE A 193 -11.94 8.72 -0.91
CA ILE A 193 -12.59 7.76 -1.80
C ILE A 193 -11.95 7.83 -3.19
N VAL A 194 -11.68 9.02 -3.74
CA VAL A 194 -11.14 9.18 -5.10
C VAL A 194 -9.72 8.60 -5.26
N SER A 195 -8.83 8.68 -4.26
CA SER A 195 -7.46 8.15 -4.39
C SER A 195 -7.41 6.61 -4.31
N LEU A 196 -8.25 6.01 -3.48
CA LEU A 196 -8.43 4.56 -3.40
C LEU A 196 -9.22 4.05 -4.61
N THR A 197 -10.24 4.80 -5.04
CA THR A 197 -10.96 4.60 -6.30
C THR A 197 -10.01 4.72 -7.48
N LEU A 198 -8.91 5.48 -7.43
CA LEU A 198 -7.95 5.53 -8.53
C LEU A 198 -7.06 4.29 -8.59
N LEU A 199 -6.62 3.73 -7.46
CA LEU A 199 -5.91 2.45 -7.43
C LEU A 199 -6.85 1.31 -7.81
N ILE A 200 -8.09 1.34 -7.29
CA ILE A 200 -9.16 0.43 -7.66
C ILE A 200 -9.53 0.63 -9.12
N CYS A 201 -9.58 1.84 -9.66
CA CYS A 201 -9.85 2.12 -11.07
C CYS A 201 -8.66 1.74 -11.93
N ILE A 202 -7.41 1.80 -11.47
CA ILE A 202 -6.27 1.27 -12.23
C ILE A 202 -6.37 -0.26 -12.25
N ILE A 203 -6.56 -0.89 -11.09
CA ILE A 203 -6.77 -2.34 -10.98
C ILE A 203 -8.02 -2.79 -11.77
N SER A 204 -9.11 -2.02 -11.75
CA SER A 204 -10.38 -2.29 -12.44
C SER A 204 -10.34 -1.91 -13.92
N TYR A 205 -9.56 -0.90 -14.32
CA TYR A 205 -9.29 -0.55 -15.72
C TYR A 205 -8.47 -1.66 -16.37
N TYR A 206 -7.53 -2.26 -15.64
CA TYR A 206 -6.86 -3.49 -16.06
C TYR A 206 -7.82 -4.69 -16.12
N MET A 207 -8.89 -4.74 -15.31
CA MET A 207 -9.96 -5.76 -15.41
C MET A 207 -10.88 -5.57 -16.63
N VAL A 208 -11.12 -4.33 -17.09
CA VAL A 208 -11.96 -4.05 -18.28
C VAL A 208 -11.19 -4.22 -19.60
N SER A 209 -9.86 -4.24 -19.57
CA SER A 209 -9.01 -4.31 -20.77
C SER A 209 -8.59 -5.73 -21.17
N VAL A 210 -8.98 -6.76 -20.41
CA VAL A 210 -8.55 -8.18 -20.59
C VAL A 210 -9.74 -9.13 -20.85
N PHE A 211 -10.92 -8.57 -21.11
CA PHE A 211 -12.09 -9.27 -21.68
C PHE A 211 -12.52 -8.57 -22.97
#